data_AF-A0A7J8HJ57-F1
#
_entry.id   AF-A0A7J8HJ57-F1
#
_cell.length_a   1.000
_cell.length_b   1.000
_cell.length_c   1.000
_cell.angle_alpha   90.00
_cell.angle_beta   90.00
_cell.angle_gamma   90.00
#
_symmetry.space_group_name_H-M   'P 1'
#
loop_
_entity.id
_entity.type
_entity.pdbx_description
1 polymer ?
#
loop_
_entity_poly.entity_id
_entity_poly.type
_entity_poly.pdbx_seq_one_letter_code
_entity_poly.pdbx_strand_id
1 'polypeptide(L)'
;MASLIGVPFPLNSVGILPVDYLNNTDVFKAESMFTNAKQILEQFKVKMTQKKEVTLPFLFTPFKLLSDSKQLDLLRKARSYIRQGKYDEAVFLCKELIHLSLKGLSYYHTYDRFFLGINVLLSFVGWASYTSLLIIKFHSSLSRGVSKEVKKPSHLLLCSFVAIGILMAFFLLIQACPWTYYVYCLLPVPIWYAVLREYHVIQDLVASLLAFPPSHFVGYLLACALGIEVLVLSFFYRYMLTAGLIIFAGWPFITQLWTRAKSISLSWIFFCLLLAVFPMMPVVGRKPDIFLVMGAGLLVLLLSLFVVPSLIKRKDGFVSDKLFLHLLQMLGTVLSMYIVYSTHNNLLKKQGLPLFNQIVSWIILGSSFVVPLLSPRSLSERLFSILVSSMSTYLLLSTGYEALFPLVLSCLMFIWMHMEQEILQLSGVPCVQKVTSIHFSYNADTTPFRQLCLEDIRRAFFLVFFLVTAFFGTGNIASINSFDLASVYCFLTVFSPFVMGALMLWKIFIPFVLVMCAFEAIQLTTQLSSKSLFLMVLVISDIMALHFFFLVKDYGSWLDIGTSISHYVIVMCMTIVLVFLNGLAQLLTTKELRLCGKPKSHLI
;
A
#
# COMPACT_ATOMS: atom_id res chain seq x y z
N MET A 1 42.17 9.55 7.60
CA MET A 1 43.11 8.94 6.63
C MET A 1 43.85 9.98 5.82
N ALA A 2 43.18 10.85 5.04
CA ALA A 2 43.87 11.85 4.20
C ALA A 2 44.93 12.68 4.95
N SER A 3 44.60 13.16 6.14
CA SER A 3 45.54 13.86 7.02
C SER A 3 46.76 13.03 7.43
N LEU A 4 46.59 11.72 7.71
CA LEU A 4 47.68 10.83 8.15
C LEU A 4 48.69 10.56 7.04
N ILE A 5 48.20 10.41 5.81
CA ILE A 5 49.05 10.14 4.63
C ILE A 5 49.52 11.42 3.94
N GLY A 6 49.21 12.61 4.50
CA GLY A 6 49.65 13.90 3.98
C GLY A 6 49.04 14.29 2.63
N VAL A 7 47.90 13.70 2.24
CA VAL A 7 47.21 14.04 0.98
C VAL A 7 46.06 15.03 1.22
N PRO A 8 45.68 15.82 0.20
CA PRO A 8 44.52 16.71 0.31
C PRO A 8 43.23 15.96 0.69
N PHE A 9 42.36 16.62 1.47
CA PHE A 9 41.03 16.06 1.75
C PHE A 9 40.24 15.86 0.45
N PRO A 10 39.53 14.73 0.29
CA PRO A 10 38.74 14.48 -0.92
C PRO A 10 37.70 15.58 -1.16
N LEU A 11 37.57 16.03 -2.41
CA LEU A 11 36.76 17.19 -2.80
C LEU A 11 35.29 17.10 -2.35
N ASN A 12 34.69 15.91 -2.33
CA ASN A 12 33.30 15.65 -1.95
C ASN A 12 33.13 15.12 -0.51
N SER A 13 34.20 15.16 0.29
CA SER A 13 34.11 14.71 1.69
C SER A 13 33.38 15.75 2.53
N VAL A 14 32.42 15.28 3.33
CA VAL A 14 31.76 16.06 4.40
C VAL A 14 32.23 15.63 5.80
N GLY A 15 33.30 14.82 5.86
CA GLY A 15 33.83 14.26 7.09
C GLY A 15 34.58 15.31 7.93
N ILE A 16 34.24 15.37 9.21
CA ILE A 16 34.94 16.21 10.19
C ILE A 16 36.18 15.46 10.67
N LEU A 17 37.35 16.10 10.62
CA LEU A 17 38.59 15.50 11.12
C LEU A 17 38.50 15.29 12.65
N PRO A 18 38.58 14.05 13.16
CA PRO A 18 38.50 13.82 14.59
C PRO A 18 39.90 14.00 15.21
N VAL A 19 40.18 15.23 15.63
CA VAL A 19 41.49 15.69 16.12
C VAL A 19 41.97 14.89 17.34
N ASP A 20 41.05 14.42 18.16
CA ASP A 20 41.33 13.75 19.43
C ASP A 20 41.99 12.36 19.23
N TYR A 21 41.83 11.75 18.05
CA TYR A 21 42.50 10.50 17.68
C TYR A 21 43.86 10.71 17.00
N LEU A 22 44.27 11.94 16.73
CA LEU A 22 45.55 12.23 16.08
C LEU A 22 46.65 12.41 17.13
N ASN A 23 47.55 11.42 17.23
CA ASN A 23 48.77 11.56 18.02
C ASN A 23 49.84 12.34 17.23
N ASN A 24 49.70 13.66 17.16
CA ASN A 24 50.63 14.56 16.47
C ASN A 24 50.67 15.93 17.18
N THR A 25 51.59 16.80 16.75
CA THR A 25 51.74 18.17 17.26
C THR A 25 50.46 19.00 17.12
N ASP A 26 50.25 19.93 18.04
CA ASP A 26 49.05 20.78 18.04
C ASP A 26 49.01 21.74 16.86
N VAL A 27 50.18 22.14 16.35
CA VAL A 27 50.32 22.85 15.07
C VAL A 27 49.73 22.05 13.92
N PHE A 28 50.11 20.77 13.80
CA PHE A 28 49.65 19.89 12.74
C PHE A 28 48.14 19.65 12.83
N LYS A 29 47.63 19.44 14.04
CA LYS A 29 46.20 19.31 14.32
C LYS A 29 45.43 20.56 13.89
N ALA A 30 45.92 21.74 14.26
CA ALA A 30 45.27 23.01 13.92
C ALA A 30 45.30 23.31 12.42
N GLU A 31 46.43 23.11 11.72
CA GLU A 31 46.53 23.31 10.27
C GLU A 31 45.71 22.28 9.48
N SER A 32 45.70 21.02 9.92
CA SER A 32 44.87 19.96 9.30
C SER A 32 43.38 20.28 9.44
N MET A 33 42.96 20.72 10.63
CA MET A 33 41.58 21.13 10.90
C MET A 33 41.20 22.40 10.12
N PHE A 34 42.08 23.39 10.03
CA PHE A 34 41.88 24.58 9.20
C PHE A 34 41.71 24.23 7.72
N THR A 35 42.50 23.29 7.21
CA THR A 35 42.39 22.81 5.83
C THR A 35 41.08 22.06 5.59
N ASN A 36 40.63 21.22 6.54
CA ASN A 36 39.33 20.56 6.48
C ASN A 36 38.18 21.58 6.50
N ALA A 37 38.24 22.59 7.37
CA ALA A 37 37.25 23.67 7.43
C ALA A 37 37.18 24.48 6.14
N LYS A 38 38.33 24.83 5.56
CA LYS A 38 38.39 25.52 4.28
C LYS A 38 37.76 24.69 3.17
N GLN A 39 38.06 23.40 3.10
CA GLN A 39 37.52 22.50 2.09
C GLN A 39 35.98 22.40 2.14
N ILE A 40 35.40 22.21 3.34
CA ILE A 40 33.93 22.16 3.52
C ILE A 40 33.29 23.53 3.23
N LEU A 41 33.95 24.64 3.61
CA LEU A 41 33.47 25.98 3.30
C LEU A 41 33.43 26.25 1.78
N GLU A 42 34.43 25.80 1.03
CA GLU A 42 34.43 25.94 -0.43
C GLU A 42 33.30 25.12 -1.07
N GLN A 43 32.99 23.91 -0.57
CA GLN A 43 31.79 23.18 -1.03
C GLN A 43 30.51 23.98 -0.80
N PHE A 44 30.36 24.60 0.37
CA PHE A 44 29.24 25.48 0.70
C PHE A 44 29.14 26.65 -0.28
N LYS A 45 30.25 27.34 -0.56
CA LYS A 45 30.29 28.48 -1.50
C LYS A 45 29.89 28.06 -2.91
N VAL A 46 30.45 26.98 -3.43
CA VAL A 46 30.12 26.47 -4.77
C VAL A 46 28.65 26.10 -4.86
N LYS A 47 28.07 25.50 -3.81
CA LYS A 47 26.63 25.17 -3.80
C LYS A 47 25.75 26.41 -3.71
N MET A 48 26.17 27.41 -2.93
CA MET A 48 25.50 28.70 -2.85
C MET A 48 25.49 29.42 -4.20
N THR A 49 26.63 29.47 -4.91
CA THR A 49 26.71 30.13 -6.23
C THR A 49 25.86 29.40 -7.26
N GLN A 50 25.93 28.06 -7.30
CA GLN A 50 25.08 27.24 -8.17
C GLN A 50 23.58 27.56 -7.97
N LYS A 51 23.12 27.69 -6.73
CA LYS A 51 21.73 28.04 -6.45
C LYS A 51 21.39 29.49 -6.77
N LYS A 52 22.32 30.41 -6.53
CA LYS A 52 22.15 31.84 -6.83
C LYS A 52 22.07 32.12 -8.34
N GLU A 53 22.80 31.38 -9.16
CA GLU A 53 22.80 31.54 -10.63
C GLU A 53 21.50 31.05 -11.28
N VAL A 54 20.90 30.00 -10.73
CA VAL A 54 19.66 29.39 -11.24
C VAL A 54 18.41 30.12 -10.72
N THR A 55 18.48 30.69 -9.50
CA THR A 55 17.34 31.37 -8.87
C THR A 55 17.32 32.85 -9.23
N LEU A 56 16.14 33.39 -9.51
CA LEU A 56 15.99 34.83 -9.72
C LEU A 56 16.47 35.62 -8.49
N PRO A 57 17.17 36.76 -8.65
CA PRO A 57 17.80 37.48 -7.54
C PRO A 57 16.84 37.89 -6.42
N PHE A 58 15.57 38.15 -6.74
CA PHE A 58 14.55 38.54 -5.76
C PHE A 58 13.97 37.36 -4.95
N LEU A 59 14.09 36.12 -5.45
CA LEU A 59 13.63 34.90 -4.78
C LEU A 59 14.75 34.18 -4.02
N PHE A 60 16.01 34.55 -4.27
CA PHE A 60 17.15 33.95 -3.61
C PHE A 60 17.29 34.44 -2.17
N THR A 61 17.25 33.52 -1.22
CA THR A 61 17.42 33.79 0.20
C THR A 61 18.72 33.15 0.70
N PRO A 62 19.77 33.94 0.99
CA PRO A 62 21.04 33.40 1.45
C PRO A 62 20.94 32.86 2.87
N PHE A 63 21.81 31.90 3.19
CA PHE A 63 21.91 31.36 4.54
C PHE A 63 22.46 32.41 5.54
N LYS A 64 21.54 33.04 6.29
CA LYS A 64 21.83 34.19 7.17
C LYS A 64 22.91 33.95 8.24
N LEU A 65 23.05 32.71 8.71
CA LEU A 65 23.98 32.34 9.79
C LEU A 65 25.46 32.41 9.37
N LEU A 66 25.75 32.33 8.07
CA LEU A 66 27.10 32.29 7.50
C LEU A 66 27.21 33.24 6.29
N SER A 67 27.06 34.54 6.55
CA SER A 67 27.28 35.60 5.54
C SER A 67 28.73 35.65 5.05
N ASP A 68 28.95 36.19 3.86
CA ASP A 68 30.30 36.28 3.25
C ASP A 68 31.30 37.04 4.14
N SER A 69 30.86 38.11 4.82
CA SER A 69 31.65 38.83 5.81
C SER A 69 32.08 37.93 6.98
N LYS A 70 31.13 37.15 7.52
CA LYS A 70 31.36 36.26 8.66
C LYS A 70 32.25 35.07 8.29
N GLN A 71 32.14 34.55 7.06
CA GLN A 71 33.05 33.54 6.53
C GLN A 71 34.50 34.05 6.51
N LEU A 72 34.71 35.25 5.97
CA LEU A 72 36.03 35.87 5.89
C LEU A 72 36.59 36.22 7.26
N ASP A 73 35.73 36.65 8.20
CA ASP A 73 36.12 36.95 9.57
C ASP A 73 36.54 35.69 10.34
N LEU A 74 35.76 34.61 10.26
CA LEU A 74 36.08 33.33 10.93
C LEU A 74 37.38 32.73 10.39
N LEU A 75 37.58 32.74 9.07
CA LEU A 75 38.84 32.27 8.45
C LEU A 75 40.04 33.13 8.88
N ARG A 76 39.90 34.46 8.89
CA ARG A 76 40.98 35.36 9.31
C ARG A 76 41.32 35.18 10.79
N LYS A 77 40.32 35.04 11.67
CA LYS A 77 40.52 34.79 13.10
C LYS A 77 41.21 33.45 13.33
N ALA A 78 40.75 32.38 12.68
CA ALA A 78 41.38 31.06 12.79
C ALA A 78 42.85 31.10 12.35
N ARG A 79 43.18 31.76 11.23
CA ARG A 79 44.57 31.91 10.78
C ARG A 79 45.41 32.76 11.73
N SER A 80 44.82 33.78 12.36
CA SER A 80 45.50 34.62 13.35
C SER A 80 45.84 33.83 14.61
N TYR A 81 44.92 33.01 15.13
CA TYR A 81 45.17 32.16 16.30
C TYR A 81 46.25 31.10 16.04
N ILE A 82 46.27 30.49 14.85
CA ILE A 82 47.36 29.57 14.46
C ILE A 82 48.72 30.28 14.50
N ARG A 83 48.80 31.53 14.01
CA ARG A 83 50.04 32.33 14.04
C ARG A 83 50.45 32.77 15.44
N GLN A 84 49.48 32.99 16.34
CA GLN A 84 49.72 33.38 17.72
C GLN A 84 50.03 32.19 18.66
N GLY A 85 50.02 30.96 18.15
CA GLY A 85 50.24 29.74 18.96
C GLY A 85 49.00 29.29 19.77
N LYS A 86 47.83 29.87 19.52
CA LYS A 86 46.55 29.54 20.16
C LYS A 86 45.83 28.42 19.41
N TYR A 87 46.36 27.20 19.50
CA TYR A 87 45.92 26.08 18.66
C TYR A 87 44.53 25.56 19.03
N ASP A 88 44.20 25.48 20.32
CA ASP A 88 42.91 24.95 20.77
C ASP A 88 41.75 25.87 20.37
N GLU A 89 41.92 27.18 20.49
CA GLU A 89 40.92 28.16 20.05
C GLU A 89 40.77 28.16 18.52
N ALA A 90 41.85 27.95 17.78
CA ALA A 90 41.80 27.79 16.33
C ALA A 90 41.02 26.52 15.94
N VAL A 91 41.26 25.39 16.61
CA VAL A 91 40.53 24.14 16.38
C VAL A 91 39.05 24.30 16.72
N PHE A 92 38.72 24.98 17.82
CA PHE A 92 37.33 25.25 18.20
C PHE A 92 36.60 26.09 17.15
N LEU A 93 37.19 27.21 16.70
CA LEU A 93 36.61 28.04 15.65
C LEU A 93 36.45 27.30 14.32
N CYS A 94 37.42 26.46 13.95
CA CYS A 94 37.32 25.64 12.74
C CYS A 94 36.19 24.59 12.86
N LYS A 95 36.01 23.95 14.02
CA LYS A 95 34.88 23.04 14.27
C LYS A 95 33.53 23.79 14.15
N GLU A 96 33.44 25.01 14.70
CA GLU A 96 32.24 25.85 14.56
C GLU A 96 31.97 26.22 13.08
N LEU A 97 33.01 26.62 12.34
CA LEU A 97 32.90 26.95 10.92
C LEU A 97 32.46 25.73 10.09
N ILE A 98 32.99 24.54 10.37
CA ILE A 98 32.58 23.29 9.71
C ILE A 98 31.10 23.02 9.99
N HIS A 99 30.68 23.09 11.25
CA HIS A 99 29.29 22.85 11.63
C HIS A 99 28.33 23.83 10.94
N LEU A 100 28.65 25.13 10.91
CA LEU A 100 27.87 26.13 10.20
C LEU A 100 27.85 25.90 8.68
N SER A 101 29.00 25.52 8.09
CA SER A 101 29.10 25.24 6.65
C SER A 101 28.31 24.01 6.26
N LEU A 102 28.34 22.93 7.05
CA LEU A 102 27.52 21.73 6.81
C LEU A 102 26.03 22.02 6.95
N LYS A 103 25.62 22.83 7.93
CA LYS A 103 24.22 23.28 8.07
C LYS A 103 23.79 24.14 6.88
N GLY A 104 24.65 25.02 6.40
CA GLY A 104 24.42 25.82 5.19
C GLY A 104 24.38 24.98 3.91
N LEU A 105 25.22 23.94 3.82
CA LEU A 105 25.24 23.00 2.71
C LEU A 105 23.92 22.22 2.65
N SER A 106 23.45 21.71 3.79
CA SER A 106 22.14 21.07 3.93
C SER A 106 21.00 22.01 3.51
N TYR A 107 21.03 23.27 3.95
CA TYR A 107 20.05 24.28 3.55
C TYR A 107 19.93 24.43 2.02
N TYR A 108 21.06 24.55 1.30
CA TYR A 108 21.05 24.68 -0.15
C TYR A 108 20.70 23.38 -0.89
N HIS A 109 21.00 22.21 -0.30
CA HIS A 109 20.53 20.93 -0.83
C HIS A 109 19.00 20.79 -0.75
N THR A 110 18.39 21.26 0.33
CA THR A 110 16.94 21.18 0.55
C THR A 110 16.20 22.47 0.17
N TYR A 111 16.84 23.40 -0.54
CA TYR A 111 16.29 24.74 -0.82
C TYR A 111 14.93 24.69 -1.51
N ASP A 112 14.81 23.85 -2.53
CA ASP A 112 13.58 23.73 -3.33
C ASP A 112 12.55 22.78 -2.71
N ARG A 113 12.87 22.11 -1.60
CA ARG A 113 12.03 21.06 -0.98
C ARG A 113 10.65 21.59 -0.60
N PHE A 114 10.58 22.78 -0.04
CA PHE A 114 9.31 23.40 0.35
C PHE A 114 8.45 23.78 -0.86
N PHE A 115 9.07 24.42 -1.86
CA PHE A 115 8.39 24.83 -3.10
C PHE A 115 7.84 23.61 -3.87
N LEU A 116 8.67 22.60 -4.11
CA LEU A 116 8.24 21.36 -4.75
C LEU A 116 7.21 20.61 -3.90
N GLY A 117 7.39 20.59 -2.58
CA GLY A 117 6.46 19.97 -1.64
C GLY A 117 5.05 20.55 -1.71
N ILE A 118 4.91 21.88 -1.82
CA ILE A 118 3.61 22.54 -2.01
C ILE A 118 2.97 22.13 -3.33
N ASN A 119 3.73 22.08 -4.42
CA ASN A 119 3.19 21.68 -5.72
C ASN A 119 2.67 20.23 -5.69
N VAL A 120 3.43 19.31 -5.09
CA VAL A 120 3.01 17.91 -4.90
C VAL A 120 1.75 17.83 -4.02
N LEU A 121 1.72 18.55 -2.90
CA LEU A 121 0.54 18.63 -2.02
C LEU A 121 -0.68 19.12 -2.80
N LEU A 122 -0.52 20.18 -3.59
CA LEU A 122 -1.60 20.77 -4.39
C LEU A 122 -2.10 19.79 -5.47
N SER A 123 -1.22 18.99 -6.07
CA SER A 123 -1.61 17.91 -7.00
C SER A 123 -2.41 16.81 -6.31
N PHE A 124 -1.94 16.30 -5.16
CA PHE A 124 -2.64 15.24 -4.42
C PHE A 124 -4.00 15.71 -3.90
N VAL A 125 -4.07 16.90 -3.29
CA VAL A 125 -5.33 17.47 -2.81
C VAL A 125 -6.28 17.74 -3.97
N GLY A 126 -5.77 18.30 -5.08
CA GLY A 126 -6.56 18.51 -6.29
C GLY A 126 -7.12 17.19 -6.83
N TRP A 127 -6.30 16.15 -6.92
CA TRP A 127 -6.70 14.84 -7.43
C TRP A 127 -7.73 14.14 -6.53
N ALA A 128 -7.51 14.15 -5.21
CA ALA A 128 -8.45 13.61 -4.23
C ALA A 128 -9.80 14.37 -4.24
N SER A 129 -9.77 15.70 -4.44
CA SER A 129 -10.99 16.50 -4.57
C SER A 129 -11.74 16.20 -5.88
N TYR A 130 -11.02 16.05 -6.99
CA TYR A 130 -11.61 15.70 -8.28
C TYR A 130 -12.27 14.32 -8.26
N THR A 131 -11.60 13.32 -7.71
CA THR A 131 -12.14 11.96 -7.56
C THR A 131 -13.35 11.94 -6.63
N SER A 132 -13.32 12.70 -5.53
CA SER A 132 -14.48 12.90 -4.64
C SER A 132 -15.67 13.53 -5.36
N LEU A 133 -15.44 14.54 -6.20
CA LEU A 133 -16.49 15.15 -7.02
C LEU A 133 -17.07 14.19 -8.06
N LEU A 134 -16.25 13.34 -8.68
CA LEU A 134 -16.73 12.30 -9.58
C LEU A 134 -17.64 11.30 -8.86
N ILE A 135 -17.28 10.88 -7.64
CA ILE A 135 -18.11 10.00 -6.81
C ILE A 135 -19.47 10.66 -6.55
N ILE A 136 -19.48 11.92 -6.13
CA ILE A 136 -20.72 12.65 -5.82
C ILE A 136 -21.56 12.84 -7.09
N LYS A 137 -20.96 13.28 -8.19
CA LYS A 137 -21.66 13.57 -9.45
C LYS A 137 -22.34 12.35 -10.04
N PHE A 138 -21.66 11.21 -10.09
CA PHE A 138 -22.19 10.02 -10.76
C PHE A 138 -23.03 9.12 -9.86
N HIS A 139 -22.86 9.19 -8.54
CA HIS A 139 -23.41 8.18 -7.63
C HIS A 139 -24.19 8.73 -6.43
N SER A 140 -24.30 10.06 -6.26
CA SER A 140 -25.20 10.66 -5.26
C SER A 140 -26.55 11.08 -5.88
N SER A 141 -27.62 11.07 -5.08
CA SER A 141 -28.94 11.62 -5.44
C SER A 141 -28.93 13.12 -5.71
N LEU A 142 -27.91 13.82 -5.19
CA LEU A 142 -27.84 15.28 -5.13
C LEU A 142 -27.83 15.92 -6.53
N SER A 143 -27.17 15.27 -7.50
CA SER A 143 -27.08 15.80 -8.87
C SER A 143 -28.33 15.58 -9.72
N ARG A 144 -29.27 14.70 -9.31
CA ARG A 144 -30.44 14.33 -10.15
C ARG A 144 -31.62 15.29 -10.01
N GLY A 145 -31.67 16.07 -8.93
CA GLY A 145 -32.78 17.00 -8.64
C GLY A 145 -32.72 18.32 -9.40
N VAL A 146 -31.60 18.65 -10.05
CA VAL A 146 -31.42 19.93 -10.74
C VAL A 146 -30.87 19.68 -12.14
N SER A 147 -31.72 19.16 -13.03
CA SER A 147 -31.58 19.39 -14.47
C SER A 147 -31.95 20.84 -14.80
N LYS A 148 -31.27 21.81 -14.16
CA LYS A 148 -31.21 23.17 -14.70
C LYS A 148 -30.01 23.19 -15.63
N GLU A 149 -30.24 23.69 -16.84
CA GLU A 149 -29.29 23.79 -17.94
C GLU A 149 -27.84 23.93 -17.46
N VAL A 150 -27.01 22.96 -17.84
CA VAL A 150 -25.56 23.04 -17.65
C VAL A 150 -25.09 24.25 -18.43
N LYS A 151 -24.95 25.41 -17.75
CA LYS A 151 -24.26 26.57 -18.31
C LYS A 151 -22.91 26.05 -18.78
N LYS A 152 -22.65 26.15 -20.09
CA LYS A 152 -21.35 25.76 -20.66
C LYS A 152 -20.25 26.39 -19.78
N PRO A 153 -19.23 25.63 -19.36
CA PRO A 153 -18.15 26.19 -18.56
C PRO A 153 -17.62 27.41 -19.29
N SER A 154 -17.52 28.53 -18.59
CA SER A 154 -17.12 29.80 -19.21
C SER A 154 -15.77 29.58 -19.88
N HIS A 155 -15.68 29.86 -21.19
CA HIS A 155 -14.45 29.77 -21.97
C HIS A 155 -13.30 30.56 -21.30
N LEU A 156 -13.66 31.59 -20.51
CA LEU A 156 -12.79 32.37 -19.65
C LEU A 156 -11.99 31.53 -18.63
N LEU A 157 -12.62 30.55 -17.97
CA LEU A 157 -11.94 29.68 -16.99
C LEU A 157 -10.86 28.84 -17.69
N LEU A 158 -11.19 28.23 -18.83
CA LEU A 158 -10.20 27.47 -19.61
C LEU A 158 -9.03 28.36 -20.06
N CYS A 159 -9.32 29.54 -20.62
CA CYS A 159 -8.29 30.50 -21.03
C CYS A 159 -7.41 30.94 -19.85
N SER A 160 -7.98 31.16 -18.67
CA SER A 160 -7.22 31.54 -17.47
C SER A 160 -6.26 30.44 -17.02
N PHE A 161 -6.68 29.17 -16.99
CA PHE A 161 -5.82 28.05 -16.59
C PHE A 161 -4.73 27.76 -17.62
N VAL A 162 -5.03 27.90 -18.92
CA VAL A 162 -4.01 27.81 -19.98
C VAL A 162 -2.98 28.94 -19.84
N ALA A 163 -3.43 30.18 -19.58
CA ALA A 163 -2.52 31.30 -19.32
C ALA A 163 -1.65 31.08 -18.08
N ILE A 164 -2.21 30.55 -16.99
CA ILE A 164 -1.45 30.18 -15.78
C ILE A 164 -0.40 29.10 -16.10
N GLY A 165 -0.76 28.07 -16.86
CA GLY A 165 0.17 27.02 -17.28
C GLY A 165 1.33 27.56 -18.13
N ILE A 166 1.04 28.44 -19.09
CA ILE A 166 2.06 29.10 -19.93
C ILE A 166 2.96 30.00 -19.08
N LEU A 167 2.38 30.79 -18.17
CA LEU A 167 3.15 31.66 -17.27
C LEU A 167 4.07 30.84 -16.37
N MET A 168 3.59 29.72 -15.83
CA MET A 168 4.38 28.82 -14.99
C MET A 168 5.53 28.17 -15.79
N ALA A 169 5.26 27.70 -17.01
CA ALA A 169 6.28 27.14 -17.89
C ALA A 169 7.35 28.18 -18.26
N PHE A 170 6.94 29.42 -18.55
CA PHE A 170 7.85 30.52 -18.85
C PHE A 170 8.71 30.90 -17.62
N PHE A 171 8.11 30.92 -16.42
CA PHE A 171 8.83 31.14 -15.18
C PHE A 171 9.91 30.08 -14.93
N LEU A 172 9.60 28.80 -15.15
CA LEU A 172 10.57 27.70 -15.03
C LEU A 172 11.66 27.75 -16.09
N LEU A 173 11.33 28.23 -17.30
CA LEU A 173 12.28 28.41 -18.39
C LEU A 173 13.30 29.51 -18.07
N ILE A 174 12.83 30.64 -17.53
CA ILE A 174 13.70 31.73 -17.06
C ILE A 174 14.67 31.24 -15.98
N GLN A 175 14.22 30.37 -15.09
CA GLN A 175 15.05 29.79 -14.04
C GLN A 175 15.93 28.62 -14.50
N ALA A 176 15.95 28.28 -15.80
CA ALA A 176 16.71 27.14 -16.33
C ALA A 176 16.54 25.84 -15.51
N CYS A 177 15.33 25.60 -14.99
CA CYS A 177 15.07 24.48 -14.10
C CYS A 177 15.17 23.13 -14.85
N PRO A 178 15.58 22.04 -14.17
CA PRO A 178 15.54 20.70 -14.75
C PRO A 178 14.13 20.32 -15.21
N TRP A 179 14.03 19.46 -16.22
CA TRP A 179 12.75 19.02 -16.79
C TRP A 179 11.77 18.43 -15.75
N THR A 180 12.28 17.83 -14.67
CA THR A 180 11.47 17.28 -13.58
C THR A 180 10.61 18.33 -12.88
N TYR A 181 11.06 19.60 -12.82
CA TYR A 181 10.31 20.69 -12.19
C TYR A 181 9.05 21.05 -12.99
N TYR A 182 9.11 20.94 -14.32
CA TYR A 182 7.96 21.17 -15.19
C TYR A 182 6.85 20.18 -14.90
N VAL A 183 7.19 18.91 -14.69
CA VAL A 183 6.21 17.87 -14.34
C VAL A 183 5.51 18.23 -13.03
N TYR A 184 6.25 18.60 -11.98
CA TYR A 184 5.66 18.93 -10.68
C TYR A 184 4.82 20.20 -10.69
N CYS A 185 5.25 21.27 -11.35
CA CYS A 185 4.55 22.55 -11.30
C CYS A 185 3.37 22.64 -12.28
N LEU A 186 3.40 21.89 -13.39
CA LEU A 186 2.31 21.90 -14.37
C LEU A 186 1.20 20.92 -14.01
N LEU A 187 1.49 19.83 -13.29
CA LEU A 187 0.49 18.81 -12.92
C LEU A 187 -0.73 19.36 -12.14
N PRO A 188 -0.60 20.27 -11.17
CA PRO A 188 -1.77 20.85 -10.48
C PRO A 188 -2.72 21.62 -11.39
N VAL A 189 -2.21 22.27 -12.44
CA VAL A 189 -2.99 23.19 -13.30
C VAL A 189 -4.19 22.51 -13.97
N PRO A 190 -4.04 21.40 -14.74
CA PRO A 190 -5.18 20.72 -15.36
C PRO A 190 -6.10 20.05 -14.32
N ILE A 191 -5.56 19.59 -13.18
CA ILE A 191 -6.34 18.94 -12.13
C ILE A 191 -7.29 19.95 -11.48
N TRP A 192 -6.78 21.11 -11.07
CA TRP A 192 -7.61 22.15 -10.45
C TRP A 192 -8.60 22.78 -11.44
N TYR A 193 -8.24 22.86 -12.73
CA TYR A 193 -9.21 23.19 -13.76
C TYR A 193 -10.38 22.18 -13.80
N ALA A 194 -10.10 20.87 -13.72
CA ALA A 194 -11.13 19.84 -13.71
C ALA A 194 -12.03 19.90 -12.45
N VAL A 195 -11.47 20.25 -11.29
CA VAL A 195 -12.21 20.49 -10.03
C VAL A 195 -13.14 21.70 -10.17
N LEU A 196 -12.60 22.86 -10.55
CA LEU A 196 -13.36 24.11 -10.63
C LEU A 196 -14.40 24.11 -11.75
N ARG A 197 -14.20 23.32 -12.80
CA ARG A 197 -15.20 23.11 -13.84
C ARG A 197 -16.53 22.58 -13.28
N GLU A 198 -16.47 21.80 -12.20
CA GLU A 198 -17.65 21.20 -11.56
C GLU A 198 -18.12 22.01 -10.33
N TYR A 199 -17.90 23.34 -10.35
CA TYR A 199 -18.21 24.23 -9.23
C TYR A 199 -19.65 24.11 -8.68
N HIS A 200 -20.63 23.83 -9.54
CA HIS A 200 -22.01 23.62 -9.09
C HIS A 200 -22.15 22.43 -8.12
N VAL A 201 -21.44 21.33 -8.37
CA VAL A 201 -21.44 20.15 -7.47
C VAL A 201 -20.76 20.49 -6.15
N ILE A 202 -19.73 21.35 -6.16
CA ILE A 202 -19.07 21.83 -4.94
C ILE A 202 -20.06 22.66 -4.10
N GLN A 203 -20.83 23.55 -4.74
CA GLN A 203 -21.85 24.35 -4.04
C GLN A 203 -22.91 23.45 -3.38
N ASP A 204 -23.42 22.46 -4.12
CA ASP A 204 -24.40 21.51 -3.60
C ASP A 204 -23.83 20.68 -2.44
N LEU A 205 -22.57 20.24 -2.55
CA LEU A 205 -21.88 19.51 -1.47
C LEU A 205 -21.74 20.37 -0.22
N VAL A 206 -21.29 21.62 -0.34
CA VAL A 206 -21.13 22.53 0.80
C VAL A 206 -22.47 22.83 1.46
N ALA A 207 -23.53 23.05 0.67
CA ALA A 207 -24.88 23.25 1.20
C ALA A 207 -25.39 22.02 1.95
N SER A 208 -25.14 20.81 1.42
CA SER A 208 -25.48 19.55 2.08
C SER A 208 -24.70 19.35 3.37
N LEU A 209 -23.38 19.59 3.37
CA LEU A 209 -22.52 19.49 4.56
C LEU A 209 -22.93 20.45 5.67
N LEU A 210 -23.33 21.69 5.32
CA LEU A 210 -23.83 22.67 6.27
C LEU A 210 -25.20 22.29 6.86
N ALA A 211 -25.99 21.49 6.15
CA ALA A 211 -27.27 20.99 6.63
C ALA A 211 -27.13 19.79 7.61
N PHE A 212 -25.99 19.10 7.60
CA PHE A 212 -25.72 18.02 8.57
C PHE A 212 -25.34 18.57 9.95
N PRO A 213 -25.74 17.91 11.05
CA PRO A 213 -25.34 18.32 12.39
C PRO A 213 -23.80 18.27 12.51
N PRO A 214 -23.15 19.39 12.92
CA PRO A 214 -21.69 19.51 12.89
C PRO A 214 -21.00 18.50 13.82
N SER A 215 -21.65 18.08 14.92
CA SER A 215 -21.12 17.09 15.85
C SER A 215 -20.89 15.72 15.20
N HIS A 216 -21.85 15.22 14.42
CA HIS A 216 -21.73 13.95 13.72
C HIS A 216 -20.69 14.03 12.59
N PHE A 217 -20.69 15.13 11.83
CA PHE A 217 -19.71 15.33 10.76
C PHE A 217 -18.27 15.35 11.29
N VAL A 218 -18.00 16.11 12.36
CA VAL A 218 -16.70 16.15 13.01
C VAL A 218 -16.32 14.77 13.57
N GLY A 219 -17.28 14.04 14.15
CA GLY A 219 -17.06 12.67 14.62
C GLY A 219 -16.64 11.71 13.50
N TYR A 220 -17.30 11.75 12.35
CA TYR A 220 -16.93 10.95 11.18
C TYR A 220 -15.56 11.32 10.62
N LEU A 221 -15.25 12.62 10.50
CA LEU A 221 -13.94 13.07 10.05
C LEU A 221 -12.82 12.61 10.99
N LEU A 222 -13.03 12.74 12.31
CA LEU A 222 -12.06 12.29 13.30
C LEU A 222 -11.86 10.77 13.24
N ALA A 223 -12.93 9.99 13.09
CA ALA A 223 -12.84 8.54 12.95
C ALA A 223 -12.08 8.13 11.67
N CYS A 224 -12.34 8.79 10.54
CA CYS A 224 -11.61 8.55 9.29
C CYS A 224 -10.12 8.93 9.43
N ALA A 225 -9.82 10.08 10.04
CA ALA A 225 -8.44 10.52 10.27
C ALA A 225 -7.69 9.53 11.17
N LEU A 226 -8.25 9.17 12.33
CA LEU A 226 -7.68 8.16 13.23
C LEU A 226 -7.51 6.80 12.53
N GLY A 227 -8.46 6.39 11.69
CA GLY A 227 -8.37 5.17 10.90
C GLY A 227 -7.19 5.19 9.93
N ILE A 228 -6.98 6.30 9.22
CA ILE A 228 -5.85 6.48 8.30
C ILE A 228 -4.52 6.53 9.09
N GLU A 229 -4.48 7.21 10.24
CA GLU A 229 -3.30 7.24 11.10
C GLU A 229 -2.92 5.82 11.59
N VAL A 230 -3.88 4.99 12.00
CA VAL A 230 -3.62 3.59 12.36
C VAL A 230 -3.04 2.81 11.18
N LEU A 231 -3.53 3.05 9.95
CA LEU A 231 -2.98 2.43 8.75
C LEU A 231 -1.55 2.91 8.47
N VAL A 232 -1.26 4.20 8.58
CA VAL A 232 0.11 4.73 8.39
C VAL A 232 1.05 4.17 9.45
N LEU A 233 0.65 4.19 10.73
CA LEU A 233 1.44 3.67 11.83
C LEU A 233 1.70 2.16 11.68
N SER A 234 0.83 1.41 10.99
CA SER A 234 1.06 -0.01 10.74
C SER A 234 2.32 -0.33 9.94
N PHE A 235 2.78 0.59 9.08
CA PHE A 235 4.02 0.45 8.32
C PHE A 235 5.26 0.59 9.21
N PHE A 236 5.15 1.33 10.31
CA PHE A 236 6.22 1.43 11.31
C PHE A 236 6.12 0.32 12.36
N TYR A 237 4.89 0.01 12.78
CA TYR A 237 4.59 -0.85 13.90
C TYR A 237 3.45 -1.81 13.56
N ARG A 238 3.77 -3.06 13.24
CA ARG A 238 2.76 -4.05 12.81
C ARG A 238 1.66 -4.30 13.83
N TYR A 239 1.96 -4.18 15.12
CA TYR A 239 0.99 -4.36 16.20
C TYR A 239 -0.15 -3.31 16.19
N MET A 240 -0.02 -2.22 15.43
CA MET A 240 -1.13 -1.29 15.17
C MET A 240 -2.29 -1.95 14.41
N LEU A 241 -2.02 -2.96 13.57
CA LEU A 241 -3.09 -3.72 12.91
C LEU A 241 -3.86 -4.59 13.91
N THR A 242 -3.19 -5.13 14.93
CA THR A 242 -3.86 -5.82 16.04
C THR A 242 -4.79 -4.85 16.77
N ALA A 243 -4.34 -3.62 17.05
CA ALA A 243 -5.20 -2.60 17.66
C ALA A 243 -6.42 -2.27 16.78
N GLY A 244 -6.22 -2.09 15.47
CA GLY A 244 -7.32 -1.90 14.51
C GLY A 244 -8.31 -3.07 14.45
N LEU A 245 -7.82 -4.31 14.47
CA LEU A 245 -8.66 -5.53 14.48
C LEU A 245 -9.45 -5.68 15.77
N ILE A 246 -8.90 -5.27 16.92
CA ILE A 246 -9.63 -5.23 18.19
C ILE A 246 -10.75 -4.19 18.14
N ILE A 247 -10.48 -3.01 17.57
CA ILE A 247 -11.52 -1.98 17.35
C ILE A 247 -12.63 -2.53 16.44
N PHE A 248 -12.28 -3.25 15.36
CA PHE A 248 -13.24 -3.89 14.47
C PHE A 248 -14.04 -5.00 15.15
N ALA A 249 -13.44 -5.75 16.09
CA ALA A 249 -14.18 -6.71 16.90
C ALA A 249 -15.26 -6.03 17.76
N GLY A 250 -15.07 -4.75 18.12
CA GLY A 250 -16.06 -3.95 18.85
C GLY A 250 -17.26 -3.48 18.02
N TRP A 251 -17.17 -3.51 16.68
CA TRP A 251 -18.20 -2.96 15.78
C TRP A 251 -19.61 -3.55 15.95
N PRO A 252 -19.80 -4.87 16.17
CA PRO A 252 -21.14 -5.45 16.36
C PRO A 252 -21.87 -4.93 17.61
N PHE A 253 -21.16 -4.39 18.60
CA PHE A 253 -21.77 -3.79 19.80
C PHE A 253 -22.30 -2.37 19.56
N ILE A 254 -21.67 -1.63 18.66
CA ILE A 254 -22.07 -0.27 18.28
C ILE A 254 -23.32 -0.31 17.38
N THR A 255 -23.48 -1.41 16.64
CA THR A 255 -24.60 -1.62 15.71
C THR A 255 -25.67 -2.54 16.33
N GLN A 256 -26.89 -2.52 15.82
CA GLN A 256 -27.97 -3.43 16.28
C GLN A 256 -27.73 -4.92 15.93
N LEU A 257 -26.58 -5.24 15.30
CA LEU A 257 -26.19 -6.58 14.87
C LEU A 257 -26.09 -7.58 16.03
N TRP A 258 -25.63 -7.13 17.20
CA TRP A 258 -25.54 -7.97 18.40
C TRP A 258 -26.89 -8.61 18.79
N THR A 259 -27.98 -7.85 18.64
CA THR A 259 -29.32 -8.29 19.06
C THR A 259 -29.98 -9.26 18.08
N ARG A 260 -29.78 -9.07 16.77
CA ARG A 260 -30.45 -9.85 15.71
C ARG A 260 -29.66 -11.09 15.31
N ALA A 261 -28.34 -10.98 15.19
CA ALA A 261 -27.48 -12.02 14.62
C ALA A 261 -26.32 -12.38 15.58
N LYS A 262 -26.68 -12.86 16.78
CA LYS A 262 -25.70 -13.17 17.84
C LYS A 262 -24.63 -14.16 17.40
N SER A 263 -25.00 -15.22 16.65
CA SER A 263 -24.04 -16.23 16.19
C SER A 263 -23.03 -15.66 15.19
N ILE A 264 -23.48 -14.87 14.22
CA ILE A 264 -22.60 -14.29 13.20
C ILE A 264 -21.70 -13.22 13.82
N SER A 265 -22.24 -12.41 14.73
CA SER A 265 -21.48 -11.40 15.49
C SER A 265 -20.40 -12.04 16.37
N LEU A 266 -20.71 -13.16 17.03
CA LEU A 266 -19.74 -13.88 17.87
C LEU A 266 -18.64 -14.52 17.02
N SER A 267 -18.97 -15.07 15.86
CA SER A 267 -17.99 -15.53 14.88
C SER A 267 -17.09 -14.39 14.37
N TRP A 268 -17.66 -13.22 14.07
CA TRP A 268 -16.88 -12.03 13.66
C TRP A 268 -15.85 -11.66 14.72
N ILE A 269 -16.27 -11.54 15.99
CA ILE A 269 -15.37 -11.23 17.11
C ILE A 269 -14.25 -12.28 17.22
N PHE A 270 -14.62 -13.57 17.17
CA PHE A 270 -13.64 -14.65 17.26
C PHE A 270 -12.58 -14.58 16.15
N PHE A 271 -13.00 -14.45 14.88
CA PHE A 271 -12.06 -14.41 13.76
C PHE A 271 -11.27 -13.10 13.69
N CYS A 272 -11.84 -11.96 14.12
CA CYS A 272 -11.09 -10.71 14.27
C CYS A 272 -9.96 -10.85 15.31
N LEU A 273 -10.26 -11.43 16.48
CA LEU A 273 -9.27 -11.64 17.53
C LEU A 273 -8.22 -12.68 17.13
N LEU A 274 -8.63 -13.74 16.42
CA LEU A 274 -7.70 -14.74 15.88
C LEU A 274 -6.75 -14.12 14.84
N LEU A 275 -7.28 -13.28 13.94
CA LEU A 275 -6.47 -12.57 12.95
C LEU A 275 -5.52 -11.56 13.62
N ALA A 276 -5.93 -10.97 14.74
CA ALA A 276 -5.13 -10.00 15.49
C ALA A 276 -3.84 -10.57 16.11
N VAL A 277 -3.74 -11.91 16.23
CA VAL A 277 -2.52 -12.59 16.70
C VAL A 277 -1.39 -12.48 15.68
N PHE A 278 -1.69 -12.55 14.37
CA PHE A 278 -0.66 -12.63 13.32
C PHE A 278 0.26 -11.40 13.26
N PRO A 279 -0.21 -10.14 13.33
CA PRO A 279 0.68 -8.99 13.34
C PRO A 279 1.62 -8.90 14.55
N MET A 280 1.30 -9.59 15.65
CA MET A 280 2.15 -9.69 16.85
C MET A 280 3.24 -10.77 16.72
N MET A 281 3.06 -11.73 15.81
CA MET A 281 4.00 -12.83 15.64
C MET A 281 5.32 -12.35 15.02
N PRO A 282 6.45 -12.95 15.40
CA PRO A 282 7.76 -12.58 14.86
C PRO A 282 7.86 -12.93 13.38
N VAL A 283 8.62 -12.16 12.60
CA VAL A 283 8.82 -12.40 11.16
C VAL A 283 9.22 -13.84 10.88
N VAL A 284 8.53 -14.48 9.94
CA VAL A 284 8.81 -15.84 9.45
C VAL A 284 10.26 -15.89 8.92
N GLY A 285 10.96 -17.01 9.17
CA GLY A 285 12.29 -17.25 8.61
C GLY A 285 13.40 -17.60 9.60
N ARG A 286 13.10 -17.72 10.90
CA ARG A 286 14.12 -18.15 11.90
C ARG A 286 14.24 -19.67 12.00
N LYS A 287 13.11 -20.39 11.98
CA LYS A 287 13.04 -21.87 11.99
C LYS A 287 11.77 -22.32 11.25
N PRO A 288 11.84 -23.32 10.35
CA PRO A 288 10.66 -23.87 9.69
C PRO A 288 9.87 -24.77 10.66
N ASP A 289 8.57 -24.52 10.79
CA ASP A 289 7.64 -25.28 11.64
C ASP A 289 6.56 -25.93 10.77
N ILE A 290 6.88 -27.09 10.20
CA ILE A 290 6.03 -27.75 9.20
C ILE A 290 4.76 -28.33 9.80
N PHE A 291 4.76 -28.69 11.09
CA PHE A 291 3.54 -29.15 11.76
C PHE A 291 2.41 -28.13 11.67
N LEU A 292 2.72 -26.82 11.69
CA LEU A 292 1.72 -25.76 11.52
C LEU A 292 1.23 -25.67 10.07
N VAL A 293 2.12 -25.88 9.09
CA VAL A 293 1.75 -25.94 7.66
C VAL A 293 0.84 -27.14 7.39
N MET A 294 1.16 -28.31 7.94
CA MET A 294 0.32 -29.51 7.87
C MET A 294 -1.01 -29.31 8.59
N GLY A 295 -1.00 -28.64 9.74
CA GLY A 295 -2.22 -28.26 10.47
C GLY A 295 -3.12 -27.34 9.65
N ALA A 296 -2.55 -26.35 8.96
CA ALA A 296 -3.28 -25.47 8.04
C ALA A 296 -3.93 -26.26 6.90
N GLY A 297 -3.19 -27.18 6.27
CA GLY A 297 -3.72 -28.04 5.22
C GLY A 297 -4.82 -28.97 5.71
N LEU A 298 -4.68 -29.55 6.92
CA LEU A 298 -5.72 -30.35 7.55
C LEU A 298 -6.99 -29.53 7.83
N LEU A 299 -6.85 -28.31 8.32
CA LEU A 299 -8.01 -27.42 8.55
C LEU A 299 -8.74 -27.08 7.25
N VAL A 300 -8.01 -26.83 6.15
CA VAL A 300 -8.61 -26.64 4.82
C VAL A 300 -9.38 -27.90 4.37
N LEU A 301 -8.80 -29.09 4.58
CA LEU A 301 -9.47 -30.36 4.28
C LEU A 301 -10.72 -30.60 5.13
N LEU A 302 -10.71 -30.20 6.40
CA LEU A 302 -11.89 -30.32 7.25
C LEU A 302 -12.99 -29.39 6.76
N LEU A 303 -12.66 -28.12 6.47
CA LEU A 303 -13.61 -27.13 5.97
C LEU A 303 -14.30 -27.57 4.67
N SER A 304 -13.56 -28.14 3.73
CA SER A 304 -14.12 -28.70 2.49
C SER A 304 -15.00 -29.91 2.71
N LEU A 305 -14.65 -30.81 3.63
CA LEU A 305 -15.51 -31.93 4.00
C LEU A 305 -16.85 -31.46 4.61
N PHE A 306 -16.86 -30.35 5.34
CA PHE A 306 -18.11 -29.76 5.86
C PHE A 306 -18.99 -29.15 4.75
N VAL A 307 -18.40 -28.63 3.68
CA VAL A 307 -19.13 -28.03 2.56
C VAL A 307 -19.76 -29.09 1.64
N VAL A 308 -19.10 -30.24 1.44
CA VAL A 308 -19.57 -31.32 0.53
C VAL A 308 -21.02 -31.79 0.80
N PRO A 309 -21.45 -32.09 2.05
CA PRO A 309 -22.84 -32.48 2.34
C PRO A 309 -23.88 -31.40 2.01
N SER A 310 -23.50 -30.12 2.14
CA SER A 310 -24.38 -29.00 1.80
C SER A 310 -24.62 -28.90 0.29
N LEU A 311 -23.64 -29.30 -0.52
CA LEU A 311 -23.74 -29.39 -1.98
C LEU A 311 -24.59 -30.58 -2.42
N ILE A 312 -24.45 -31.74 -1.76
CA ILE A 312 -25.20 -32.96 -2.08
C ILE A 312 -26.70 -32.79 -1.81
N LYS A 313 -27.09 -32.04 -0.77
CA LYS A 313 -28.50 -31.75 -0.46
C LYS A 313 -29.19 -30.86 -1.51
N ARG A 314 -28.44 -30.19 -2.38
CA ARG A 314 -28.97 -29.33 -3.44
C ARG A 314 -29.36 -30.19 -4.64
N LYS A 315 -30.66 -30.46 -4.80
CA LYS A 315 -31.28 -31.29 -5.87
C LYS A 315 -31.14 -30.66 -7.28
N ASP A 316 -29.92 -30.52 -7.79
CA ASP A 316 -29.68 -30.16 -9.19
C ASP A 316 -29.07 -31.35 -9.94
N GLY A 317 -29.55 -31.69 -11.13
CA GLY A 317 -29.14 -32.88 -11.92
C GLY A 317 -27.67 -32.97 -12.36
N PHE A 318 -26.80 -32.03 -11.97
CA PHE A 318 -25.37 -31.96 -12.27
C PHE A 318 -24.48 -32.27 -11.05
N VAL A 319 -24.88 -33.21 -10.19
CA VAL A 319 -24.17 -33.52 -8.94
C VAL A 319 -22.78 -34.15 -9.20
N SER A 320 -22.62 -35.00 -10.24
CA SER A 320 -21.36 -35.72 -10.48
C SER A 320 -20.19 -34.81 -10.82
N ASP A 321 -20.40 -33.85 -11.71
CA ASP A 321 -19.32 -33.00 -12.24
C ASP A 321 -18.85 -32.00 -11.18
N LYS A 322 -19.80 -31.48 -10.37
CA LYS A 322 -19.50 -30.59 -9.24
C LYS A 322 -18.72 -31.30 -8.13
N LEU A 323 -19.08 -32.55 -7.83
CA LEU A 323 -18.38 -33.37 -6.84
C LEU A 323 -16.97 -33.75 -7.34
N PHE A 324 -16.83 -34.13 -8.61
CA PHE A 324 -15.53 -34.44 -9.20
C PHE A 324 -14.55 -33.25 -9.08
N LEU A 325 -15.01 -32.03 -9.37
CA LEU A 325 -14.19 -30.83 -9.24
C LEU A 325 -13.72 -30.59 -7.80
N HIS A 326 -14.64 -30.69 -6.82
CA HIS A 326 -14.28 -30.52 -5.41
C HIS A 326 -13.31 -31.61 -4.94
N LEU A 327 -13.48 -32.87 -5.38
CA LEU A 327 -12.55 -33.96 -5.08
C LEU A 327 -11.17 -33.71 -5.69
N LEU A 328 -11.10 -33.15 -6.90
CA LEU A 328 -9.84 -32.78 -7.54
C LEU A 328 -9.10 -31.68 -6.75
N GLN A 329 -9.82 -30.67 -6.26
CA GLN A 329 -9.26 -29.62 -5.40
C GLN A 329 -8.74 -30.18 -4.07
N MET A 330 -9.48 -31.10 -3.48
CA MET A 330 -9.07 -31.82 -2.28
C MET A 330 -7.80 -32.62 -2.50
N LEU A 331 -7.73 -33.36 -3.60
CA LEU A 331 -6.52 -34.08 -3.97
C LEU A 331 -5.32 -33.11 -4.15
N GLY A 332 -5.54 -31.95 -4.76
CA GLY A 332 -4.52 -30.89 -4.86
C GLY A 332 -3.98 -30.44 -3.51
N THR A 333 -4.84 -30.20 -2.51
CA THR A 333 -4.40 -29.85 -1.16
C THR A 333 -3.63 -30.99 -0.48
N VAL A 334 -4.06 -32.25 -0.61
CA VAL A 334 -3.35 -33.41 -0.06
C VAL A 334 -1.96 -33.56 -0.70
N LEU A 335 -1.88 -33.41 -2.02
CA LEU A 335 -0.61 -33.46 -2.75
C LEU A 335 0.32 -32.33 -2.31
N SER A 336 -0.20 -31.11 -2.10
CA SER A 336 0.61 -29.99 -1.62
C SER A 336 1.24 -30.26 -0.25
N MET A 337 0.47 -30.81 0.70
CA MET A 337 0.97 -31.20 2.02
C MET A 337 2.03 -32.31 1.93
N TYR A 338 1.79 -33.33 1.10
CA TYR A 338 2.75 -34.40 0.88
C TYR A 338 4.07 -33.88 0.31
N ILE A 339 4.02 -32.95 -0.65
CA ILE A 339 5.21 -32.37 -1.27
C ILE A 339 5.99 -31.51 -0.29
N VAL A 340 5.33 -30.67 0.51
CA VAL A 340 6.01 -29.87 1.55
C VAL A 340 6.74 -30.78 2.53
N TYR A 341 6.06 -31.82 3.02
CA TYR A 341 6.65 -32.78 3.95
C TYR A 341 7.83 -33.57 3.33
N SER A 342 7.62 -34.11 2.13
CA SER A 342 8.65 -34.85 1.38
C SER A 342 9.87 -33.99 1.08
N THR A 343 9.65 -32.77 0.59
CA THR A 343 10.73 -31.82 0.24
C THR A 343 11.55 -31.47 1.47
N HIS A 344 10.90 -31.17 2.61
CA HIS A 344 11.64 -30.90 3.83
C HIS A 344 12.46 -32.10 4.31
N ASN A 345 11.89 -33.31 4.30
CA ASN A 345 12.60 -34.51 4.73
C ASN A 345 13.84 -34.80 3.84
N ASN A 346 13.72 -34.59 2.54
CA ASN A 346 14.83 -34.77 1.60
C ASN A 346 15.92 -33.71 1.76
N LEU A 347 15.54 -32.46 2.06
CA LEU A 347 16.48 -31.39 2.39
C LEU A 347 17.21 -31.66 3.71
N LEU A 348 16.51 -32.15 4.74
CA LEU A 348 17.12 -32.59 6.00
C LEU A 348 18.14 -33.72 5.78
N LYS A 349 17.80 -34.67 4.90
CA LYS A 349 18.68 -35.77 4.49
C LYS A 349 19.77 -35.37 3.49
N LYS A 350 19.84 -34.10 3.08
CA LYS A 350 20.77 -33.57 2.06
C LYS A 350 20.70 -34.27 0.70
N GLN A 351 19.54 -34.85 0.35
CA GLN A 351 19.32 -35.55 -0.93
C GLN A 351 18.89 -34.60 -2.06
N GLY A 352 18.77 -33.29 -1.78
CA GLY A 352 18.32 -32.29 -2.73
C GLY A 352 16.80 -32.31 -2.96
N LEU A 353 16.34 -31.58 -3.99
CA LEU A 353 14.94 -31.53 -4.39
C LEU A 353 14.64 -32.63 -5.42
N PRO A 354 13.74 -33.58 -5.14
CA PRO A 354 13.34 -34.56 -6.14
C PRO A 354 12.61 -33.92 -7.34
N LEU A 355 12.94 -34.37 -8.55
CA LEU A 355 12.29 -33.90 -9.78
C LEU A 355 10.77 -34.10 -9.77
N PHE A 356 10.29 -35.20 -9.17
CA PHE A 356 8.86 -35.44 -9.00
C PHE A 356 8.18 -34.34 -8.20
N ASN A 357 8.73 -33.96 -7.04
CA ASN A 357 8.19 -32.88 -6.21
C ASN A 357 8.16 -31.56 -7.00
N GLN A 358 9.22 -31.26 -7.73
CA GLN A 358 9.31 -30.06 -8.55
C GLN A 358 8.21 -30.01 -9.62
N ILE A 359 8.03 -31.08 -10.40
CA ILE A 359 7.02 -31.15 -11.47
C ILE A 359 5.62 -30.96 -10.88
N VAL A 360 5.30 -31.65 -9.79
CA VAL A 360 3.97 -31.56 -9.18
C VAL A 360 3.74 -30.17 -8.56
N SER A 361 4.75 -29.53 -7.95
CA SER A 361 4.65 -28.15 -7.46
C SER A 361 4.27 -27.17 -8.58
N TRP A 362 4.92 -27.26 -9.74
CA TRP A 362 4.60 -26.42 -10.91
C TRP A 362 3.20 -26.69 -11.48
N ILE A 363 2.78 -27.96 -11.52
CA ILE A 363 1.43 -28.34 -11.94
C ILE A 363 0.38 -27.77 -10.96
N ILE A 364 0.60 -27.88 -9.65
CA ILE A 364 -0.31 -27.32 -8.64
C ILE A 364 -0.41 -25.80 -8.81
N LEU A 365 0.73 -25.11 -9.02
CA LEU A 365 0.75 -23.67 -9.29
C LEU A 365 -0.08 -23.30 -10.52
N GLY A 366 0.12 -23.96 -11.66
CA GLY A 366 -0.66 -23.71 -12.87
C GLY A 366 -2.15 -24.05 -12.70
N SER A 367 -2.45 -25.17 -12.04
CA SER A 367 -3.83 -25.61 -11.78
C SER A 367 -4.59 -24.61 -10.92
N SER A 368 -3.91 -23.87 -10.04
CA SER A 368 -4.57 -22.98 -9.08
C SER A 368 -5.35 -21.84 -9.73
N PHE A 369 -4.97 -21.44 -10.95
CA PHE A 369 -5.66 -20.43 -11.76
C PHE A 369 -6.83 -21.01 -12.55
N VAL A 370 -6.70 -22.26 -13.02
CA VAL A 370 -7.66 -22.87 -13.95
C VAL A 370 -8.81 -23.55 -13.20
N VAL A 371 -8.51 -24.27 -12.11
CA VAL A 371 -9.50 -25.07 -11.39
C VAL A 371 -10.64 -24.22 -10.80
N PRO A 372 -10.40 -23.01 -10.23
CA PRO A 372 -11.50 -22.15 -9.80
C PRO A 372 -12.43 -21.76 -10.94
N LEU A 373 -11.91 -21.54 -12.16
CA LEU A 373 -12.69 -21.13 -13.32
C LEU A 373 -13.70 -22.18 -13.79
N LEU A 374 -13.45 -23.45 -13.48
CA LEU A 374 -14.33 -24.58 -13.79
C LEU A 374 -15.47 -24.77 -12.76
N SER A 375 -15.41 -24.07 -11.63
CA SER A 375 -16.44 -24.12 -10.57
C SER A 375 -17.70 -23.36 -10.98
N PRO A 376 -18.90 -23.79 -10.51
CA PRO A 376 -20.13 -23.02 -10.72
C PRO A 376 -20.03 -21.58 -10.21
N ARG A 377 -20.80 -20.67 -10.81
CA ARG A 377 -20.85 -19.23 -10.50
C ARG A 377 -21.69 -18.87 -9.28
N SER A 378 -22.10 -19.85 -8.49
CA SER A 378 -22.76 -19.65 -7.19
C SER A 378 -21.77 -18.99 -6.23
N LEU A 379 -22.19 -17.92 -5.55
CA LEU A 379 -21.28 -17.06 -4.80
C LEU A 379 -20.42 -17.83 -3.78
N SER A 380 -21.06 -18.61 -2.91
CA SER A 380 -20.39 -19.37 -1.86
C SER A 380 -19.51 -20.50 -2.40
N GLU A 381 -19.98 -21.23 -3.41
CA GLU A 381 -19.24 -22.37 -3.97
C GLU A 381 -18.02 -21.89 -4.75
N ARG A 382 -18.14 -20.77 -5.47
CA ARG A 382 -17.04 -20.16 -6.22
C ARG A 382 -15.96 -19.60 -5.31
N LEU A 383 -16.32 -18.85 -4.26
CA LEU A 383 -15.35 -18.33 -3.29
C LEU A 383 -14.64 -19.46 -2.53
N PHE A 384 -15.37 -20.52 -2.18
CA PHE A 384 -14.79 -21.69 -1.55
C PHE A 384 -13.80 -22.41 -2.49
N SER A 385 -14.18 -22.57 -3.76
CA SER A 385 -13.32 -23.13 -4.79
C SER A 385 -12.04 -22.31 -5.02
N ILE A 386 -12.14 -20.98 -5.06
CA ILE A 386 -10.98 -20.08 -5.11
C ILE A 386 -10.10 -20.28 -3.87
N LEU A 387 -10.70 -20.32 -2.67
CA LEU A 387 -9.96 -20.53 -1.42
C LEU A 387 -9.16 -21.83 -1.43
N VAL A 388 -9.78 -22.98 -1.69
CA VAL A 388 -9.09 -24.29 -1.64
C VAL A 388 -7.97 -24.36 -2.69
N SER A 389 -8.22 -23.81 -3.88
CA SER A 389 -7.24 -23.73 -4.96
C SER A 389 -6.04 -22.86 -4.62
N SER A 390 -6.28 -21.66 -4.07
CA SER A 390 -5.23 -20.74 -3.62
C SER A 390 -4.49 -21.25 -2.40
N MET A 391 -5.15 -21.97 -1.49
CA MET A 391 -4.50 -22.58 -0.33
C MET A 391 -3.51 -23.68 -0.76
N SER A 392 -3.84 -24.46 -1.79
CA SER A 392 -2.93 -25.51 -2.31
C SER A 392 -1.57 -24.94 -2.75
N THR A 393 -1.57 -23.76 -3.38
CA THR A 393 -0.32 -23.08 -3.77
C THR A 393 0.33 -22.34 -2.63
N TYR A 394 -0.45 -21.73 -1.74
CA TYR A 394 0.08 -21.04 -0.57
C TYR A 394 0.80 -22.01 0.38
N LEU A 395 0.30 -23.23 0.57
CA LEU A 395 0.95 -24.27 1.38
C LEU A 395 2.33 -24.64 0.82
N LEU A 396 2.47 -24.78 -0.50
CA LEU A 396 3.77 -25.05 -1.14
C LEU A 396 4.80 -23.92 -0.91
N LEU A 397 4.30 -22.69 -0.72
CA LEU A 397 5.10 -21.48 -0.52
C LEU A 397 5.27 -21.11 0.96
N SER A 398 4.85 -21.96 1.89
CA SER A 398 4.83 -21.67 3.33
C SER A 398 5.81 -22.55 4.11
N THR A 399 6.48 -21.98 5.11
CA THR A 399 7.44 -22.71 5.96
C THR A 399 7.04 -22.78 7.44
N GLY A 400 5.99 -22.07 7.85
CA GLY A 400 5.57 -22.01 9.26
C GLY A 400 4.13 -21.55 9.46
N TYR A 401 3.89 -20.80 10.54
CA TYR A 401 2.56 -20.37 10.98
C TYR A 401 1.80 -19.49 9.97
N GLU A 402 2.51 -18.83 9.05
CA GLU A 402 1.93 -18.04 7.96
C GLU A 402 0.91 -18.82 7.12
N ALA A 403 1.04 -20.15 7.02
CA ALA A 403 0.10 -21.02 6.31
C ALA A 403 -1.34 -20.90 6.82
N LEU A 404 -1.53 -20.55 8.10
CA LEU A 404 -2.84 -20.37 8.72
C LEU A 404 -3.48 -19.02 8.38
N PHE A 405 -2.68 -18.02 8.02
CA PHE A 405 -3.15 -16.65 7.85
C PHE A 405 -4.21 -16.49 6.75
N PRO A 406 -4.00 -16.96 5.50
CA PRO A 406 -5.02 -16.79 4.45
C PRO A 406 -6.32 -17.55 4.75
N LEU A 407 -6.22 -18.67 5.49
CA LEU A 407 -7.38 -19.42 5.94
C LEU A 407 -8.24 -18.61 6.91
N VAL A 408 -7.64 -18.08 7.97
CA VAL A 408 -8.32 -17.24 8.97
C VAL A 408 -8.88 -15.97 8.31
N LEU A 409 -8.11 -15.34 7.43
CA LEU A 409 -8.53 -14.17 6.67
C LEU A 409 -9.76 -14.47 5.81
N SER A 410 -9.77 -15.58 5.08
CA SER A 410 -10.91 -15.95 4.23
C SER A 410 -12.19 -16.25 5.02
N CYS A 411 -12.06 -16.89 6.19
CA CYS A 411 -13.19 -17.11 7.10
C CYS A 411 -13.76 -15.78 7.60
N LEU A 412 -12.89 -14.84 7.98
CA LEU A 412 -13.30 -13.49 8.37
C LEU A 412 -14.02 -12.76 7.22
N MET A 413 -13.50 -12.87 5.99
CA MET A 413 -14.13 -12.25 4.81
C MET A 413 -15.52 -12.85 4.52
N PHE A 414 -15.69 -14.16 4.70
CA PHE A 414 -16.99 -14.81 4.55
C PHE A 414 -18.00 -14.34 5.61
N ILE A 415 -17.55 -14.17 6.85
CA ILE A 415 -18.38 -13.61 7.93
C ILE A 415 -18.70 -12.14 7.66
N TRP A 416 -17.75 -11.36 7.15
CA TRP A 416 -17.97 -9.96 6.78
C TRP A 416 -19.14 -9.82 5.81
N MET A 417 -19.18 -10.68 4.78
CA MET A 417 -20.26 -10.69 3.81
C MET A 417 -21.62 -10.97 4.43
N HIS A 418 -21.71 -11.96 5.34
CA HIS A 418 -22.95 -12.24 6.05
C HIS A 418 -23.36 -11.09 6.98
N MET A 419 -22.42 -10.43 7.63
CA MET A 419 -22.68 -9.24 8.46
C MET A 419 -23.26 -8.09 7.62
N GLU A 420 -22.67 -7.79 6.46
CA GLU A 420 -23.18 -6.74 5.55
C GLU A 420 -24.58 -7.08 5.04
N GLN A 421 -24.88 -8.36 4.79
CA GLN A 421 -26.21 -8.79 4.38
C GLN A 421 -27.27 -8.53 5.47
N GLU A 422 -26.96 -8.84 6.73
CA GLU A 422 -27.88 -8.57 7.86
C GLU A 422 -28.11 -7.07 8.07
N ILE A 423 -27.08 -6.23 7.89
CA ILE A 423 -27.22 -4.76 7.95
C ILE A 423 -28.16 -4.25 6.85
N LEU A 424 -28.02 -4.75 5.63
CA LEU A 424 -28.90 -4.33 4.52
C LEU A 424 -30.37 -4.70 4.78
N GLN A 425 -30.62 -5.87 5.39
CA GLN A 425 -31.97 -6.27 5.78
C GLN A 425 -32.55 -5.37 6.90
N LEU A 426 -31.71 -4.85 7.79
CA LEU A 426 -32.12 -3.89 8.83
C LEU A 426 -32.52 -2.54 8.22
N SER A 427 -31.83 -2.08 7.18
CA SER A 427 -32.09 -0.80 6.51
C SER A 427 -33.33 -0.80 5.59
N GLY A 428 -34.13 -1.88 5.58
CA GLY A 428 -35.41 -1.95 4.87
C GLY A 428 -35.32 -2.01 3.34
N VAL A 429 -34.12 -2.15 2.77
CA VAL A 429 -33.92 -2.33 1.33
C VAL A 429 -34.30 -3.77 0.97
N PRO A 430 -35.24 -4.02 0.04
CA PRO A 430 -35.65 -5.37 -0.31
C PRO A 430 -34.49 -6.14 -0.95
N CYS A 431 -33.82 -6.98 -0.17
CA CYS A 431 -32.84 -7.92 -0.67
C CYS A 431 -33.60 -9.09 -1.32
N VAL A 432 -33.50 -9.21 -2.65
CA VAL A 432 -34.31 -10.15 -3.43
C VAL A 432 -34.00 -11.62 -3.11
N GLN A 433 -32.84 -11.98 -2.54
CA GLN A 433 -32.43 -13.40 -2.38
C GLN A 433 -31.43 -13.66 -1.22
N LYS A 434 -31.46 -14.90 -0.67
CA LYS A 434 -30.45 -15.42 0.29
C LYS A 434 -29.07 -15.52 -0.39
N VAL A 435 -27.96 -15.28 0.33
CA VAL A 435 -26.57 -15.36 -0.20
C VAL A 435 -26.27 -16.66 -0.96
N THR A 436 -26.89 -17.77 -0.58
CA THR A 436 -26.71 -19.08 -1.21
C THR A 436 -27.32 -19.20 -2.62
N SER A 437 -28.25 -18.31 -2.99
CA SER A 437 -28.91 -18.31 -4.31
C SER A 437 -28.40 -17.23 -5.27
N ILE A 438 -27.46 -16.38 -4.84
CA ILE A 438 -26.91 -15.31 -5.68
C ILE A 438 -25.84 -15.90 -6.60
N HIS A 439 -25.96 -15.61 -7.90
CA HIS A 439 -25.00 -15.99 -8.93
C HIS A 439 -24.19 -14.77 -9.37
N PHE A 440 -22.87 -14.95 -9.60
CA PHE A 440 -21.99 -13.91 -10.14
C PHE A 440 -22.40 -13.41 -11.55
N SER A 441 -23.34 -14.08 -12.22
CA SER A 441 -23.88 -13.72 -13.54
C SER A 441 -25.15 -12.87 -13.50
N TYR A 442 -25.52 -12.29 -12.35
CA TYR A 442 -26.66 -11.38 -12.29
C TYR A 442 -26.32 -10.12 -13.10
N ASN A 443 -26.91 -9.99 -14.29
CA ASN A 443 -26.57 -8.99 -15.30
C ASN A 443 -26.45 -7.58 -14.71
N ALA A 444 -25.25 -7.00 -14.80
CA ALA A 444 -24.94 -5.64 -14.37
C ALA A 444 -25.78 -4.54 -15.08
N ASP A 445 -26.52 -4.90 -16.14
CA ASP A 445 -27.20 -3.95 -17.03
C ASP A 445 -28.71 -3.78 -16.75
N THR A 446 -29.32 -4.56 -15.84
CA THR A 446 -30.80 -4.56 -15.69
C THR A 446 -31.36 -4.21 -14.31
N THR A 447 -30.55 -4.13 -13.26
CA THR A 447 -31.02 -3.61 -11.95
C THR A 447 -30.43 -2.23 -11.65
N PRO A 448 -31.25 -1.27 -11.18
CA PRO A 448 -30.74 0.04 -10.79
C PRO A 448 -29.78 -0.12 -9.60
N PHE A 449 -28.51 0.26 -9.78
CA PHE A 449 -27.55 0.35 -8.68
C PHE A 449 -28.10 1.24 -7.56
N ARG A 450 -27.84 0.85 -6.31
CA ARG A 450 -28.21 1.65 -5.14
C ARG A 450 -27.35 2.92 -5.09
N GLN A 451 -27.94 4.01 -4.60
CA GLN A 451 -27.20 5.25 -4.30
C GLN A 451 -26.24 5.07 -3.12
N LEU A 452 -25.14 5.82 -3.17
CA LEU A 452 -24.12 5.80 -2.12
C LEU A 452 -24.66 6.30 -0.79
N CYS A 453 -24.26 5.62 0.27
CA CYS A 453 -24.51 5.97 1.66
C CYS A 453 -23.19 6.10 2.42
N LEU A 454 -23.20 6.75 3.59
CA LEU A 454 -22.01 6.85 4.46
C LEU A 454 -21.46 5.48 4.88
N GLU A 455 -22.31 4.45 4.92
CA GLU A 455 -21.91 3.05 5.17
C GLU A 455 -20.94 2.52 4.10
N ASP A 456 -20.96 3.06 2.88
CA ASP A 456 -20.09 2.63 1.79
C ASP A 456 -18.65 3.12 1.98
N ILE A 457 -18.47 4.28 2.64
CA ILE A 457 -17.15 4.76 3.06
C ILE A 457 -16.55 3.80 4.09
N ARG A 458 -17.35 3.28 5.03
CA ARG A 458 -16.92 2.25 5.99
C ARG A 458 -16.50 0.97 5.27
N ARG A 459 -17.27 0.52 4.26
CA ARG A 459 -16.91 -0.67 3.46
C ARG A 459 -15.60 -0.47 2.69
N ALA A 460 -15.40 0.71 2.10
CA ALA A 460 -14.14 1.06 1.43
C ALA A 460 -12.96 1.09 2.42
N PHE A 461 -13.15 1.65 3.61
CA PHE A 461 -12.12 1.64 4.66
C PHE A 461 -11.80 0.22 5.14
N PHE A 462 -12.81 -0.63 5.37
CA PHE A 462 -12.61 -2.04 5.72
C PHE A 462 -11.82 -2.78 4.65
N LEU A 463 -12.11 -2.54 3.37
CA LEU A 463 -11.33 -3.11 2.27
C LEU A 463 -9.86 -2.69 2.35
N VAL A 464 -9.56 -1.40 2.46
CA VAL A 464 -8.18 -0.90 2.56
C VAL A 464 -7.49 -1.51 3.77
N PHE A 465 -8.17 -1.55 4.92
CA PHE A 465 -7.63 -2.14 6.14
C PHE A 465 -7.31 -3.63 5.99
N PHE A 466 -8.19 -4.42 5.38
CA PHE A 466 -7.95 -5.84 5.14
C PHE A 466 -6.85 -6.07 4.10
N LEU A 467 -6.70 -5.21 3.11
CA LEU A 467 -5.56 -5.26 2.17
C LEU A 467 -4.24 -4.96 2.88
N VAL A 468 -4.17 -3.92 3.71
CA VAL A 468 -2.96 -3.63 4.50
C VAL A 468 -2.67 -4.77 5.50
N THR A 469 -3.71 -5.35 6.10
CA THR A 469 -3.59 -6.53 6.97
C THR A 469 -3.08 -7.75 6.21
N ALA A 470 -3.56 -7.97 4.99
CA ALA A 470 -3.09 -9.05 4.11
C ALA A 470 -1.61 -8.87 3.71
N PHE A 471 -1.16 -7.63 3.54
CA PHE A 471 0.23 -7.31 3.21
C PHE A 471 1.18 -7.62 4.38
N PHE A 472 0.84 -7.16 5.59
CA PHE A 472 1.72 -7.32 6.76
C PHE A 472 1.51 -8.62 7.55
N GLY A 473 0.36 -9.27 7.39
CA GLY A 473 -0.01 -10.47 8.16
C GLY A 473 0.77 -11.72 7.78
N THR A 474 1.42 -11.73 6.61
CA THR A 474 2.24 -12.86 6.13
C THR A 474 3.75 -12.66 6.35
N GLY A 475 4.20 -11.50 6.84
CA GLY A 475 5.62 -11.23 7.13
C GLY A 475 6.04 -9.76 6.97
N ASN A 476 7.31 -9.45 7.21
CA ASN A 476 7.85 -8.07 7.11
C ASN A 476 8.28 -7.69 5.69
N ILE A 477 7.37 -7.77 4.73
CA ILE A 477 7.66 -7.57 3.30
C ILE A 477 8.18 -6.14 2.98
N ALA A 478 8.13 -5.20 3.93
CA ALA A 478 8.66 -3.85 3.77
C ALA A 478 10.15 -3.77 3.42
N SER A 479 10.93 -4.85 3.61
CA SER A 479 12.32 -4.92 3.15
C SER A 479 12.60 -6.21 2.36
N ILE A 480 13.08 -6.06 1.12
CA ILE A 480 13.48 -7.17 0.23
C ILE A 480 14.52 -8.09 0.90
N ASN A 481 15.31 -7.56 1.83
CA ASN A 481 16.34 -8.30 2.57
C ASN A 481 15.78 -9.24 3.65
N SER A 482 14.48 -9.20 3.93
CA SER A 482 13.85 -10.02 4.98
C SER A 482 13.15 -11.27 4.46
N PHE A 483 13.17 -11.52 3.14
CA PHE A 483 12.57 -12.72 2.57
C PHE A 483 13.39 -13.97 2.85
N ASP A 484 12.76 -14.97 3.46
CA ASP A 484 13.35 -16.29 3.64
C ASP A 484 13.31 -17.07 2.32
N LEU A 485 14.50 -17.41 1.83
CA LEU A 485 14.69 -18.16 0.59
C LEU A 485 14.11 -19.59 0.69
N ALA A 486 13.94 -20.12 1.90
CA ALA A 486 13.47 -21.49 2.11
C ALA A 486 12.03 -21.73 1.65
N SER A 487 11.20 -20.68 1.56
CA SER A 487 9.78 -20.83 1.22
C SER A 487 9.51 -21.15 -0.25
N VAL A 488 10.53 -21.13 -1.11
CA VAL A 488 10.42 -21.46 -2.54
C VAL A 488 11.07 -22.81 -2.87
N TYR A 489 11.67 -23.49 -1.89
CA TYR A 489 12.40 -24.74 -2.11
C TYR A 489 11.55 -25.89 -2.65
N CYS A 490 10.22 -25.84 -2.53
CA CYS A 490 9.30 -26.78 -3.19
C CYS A 490 9.36 -26.69 -4.73
N PHE A 491 9.85 -25.57 -5.29
CA PHE A 491 9.92 -25.31 -6.73
C PHE A 491 11.36 -25.35 -7.26
N LEU A 492 12.29 -24.74 -6.53
CA LEU A 492 13.67 -24.58 -6.95
C LEU A 492 14.58 -24.35 -5.76
N THR A 493 15.74 -25.01 -5.78
CA THR A 493 16.80 -24.87 -4.77
C THR A 493 17.99 -24.06 -5.28
N VAL A 494 18.15 -23.97 -6.60
CA VAL A 494 19.20 -23.15 -7.24
C VAL A 494 18.76 -21.70 -7.24
N PHE A 495 19.63 -20.82 -6.74
CA PHE A 495 19.35 -19.39 -6.65
C PHE A 495 19.09 -18.80 -8.04
N SER A 496 17.84 -18.37 -8.27
CA SER A 496 17.41 -17.67 -9.47
C SER A 496 16.58 -16.45 -9.05
N PRO A 497 17.19 -15.26 -8.96
CA PRO A 497 16.59 -14.11 -8.27
C PRO A 497 15.23 -13.69 -8.87
N PHE A 498 15.08 -13.79 -10.19
CA PHE A 498 13.85 -13.40 -10.88
C PHE A 498 12.69 -14.39 -10.67
N VAL A 499 12.93 -15.69 -10.85
CA VAL A 499 11.88 -16.72 -10.69
C VAL A 499 11.47 -16.81 -9.23
N MET A 500 12.46 -16.78 -8.34
CA MET A 500 12.25 -16.80 -6.91
C MET A 500 11.50 -15.56 -6.42
N GLY A 501 11.90 -14.37 -6.88
CA GLY A 501 11.18 -13.13 -6.62
C GLY A 501 9.74 -13.18 -7.11
N ALA A 502 9.49 -13.72 -8.31
CA ALA A 502 8.14 -13.89 -8.85
C ALA A 502 7.27 -14.82 -8.00
N LEU A 503 7.81 -15.94 -7.49
CA LEU A 503 7.09 -16.85 -6.59
C LEU A 503 6.78 -16.21 -5.24
N MET A 504 7.69 -15.39 -4.71
CA MET A 504 7.42 -14.61 -3.49
C MET A 504 6.35 -13.54 -3.71
N LEU A 505 6.40 -12.82 -4.84
CA LEU A 505 5.34 -11.89 -5.21
C LEU A 505 3.99 -12.60 -5.35
N TRP A 506 3.98 -13.80 -5.93
CA TRP A 506 2.77 -14.63 -6.01
C TRP A 506 2.21 -15.01 -4.63
N LYS A 507 3.09 -15.40 -3.68
CA LYS A 507 2.70 -15.66 -2.28
C LYS A 507 2.01 -14.45 -1.65
N ILE A 508 2.51 -13.24 -1.90
CA ILE A 508 1.93 -11.98 -1.38
C ILE A 508 0.58 -11.68 -2.06
N PHE A 509 0.43 -11.97 -3.35
CA PHE A 509 -0.81 -11.72 -4.07
C PHE A 509 -1.97 -12.63 -3.66
N ILE A 510 -1.72 -13.86 -3.19
CA ILE A 510 -2.79 -14.81 -2.84
C ILE A 510 -3.78 -14.21 -1.80
N PRO A 511 -3.35 -13.72 -0.62
CA PRO A 511 -4.25 -13.05 0.32
C PRO A 511 -5.01 -11.85 -0.27
N PHE A 512 -4.38 -11.06 -1.15
CA PHE A 512 -5.06 -9.93 -1.79
C PHE A 512 -6.16 -10.37 -2.74
N VAL A 513 -5.92 -11.42 -3.53
CA VAL A 513 -6.94 -12.00 -4.41
C VAL A 513 -8.12 -12.49 -3.60
N LEU A 514 -7.90 -13.16 -2.46
CA LEU A 514 -8.97 -13.61 -1.57
C LEU A 514 -9.82 -12.46 -1.03
N VAL A 515 -9.18 -11.37 -0.56
CA VAL A 515 -9.88 -10.18 -0.07
C VAL A 515 -10.68 -9.52 -1.19
N MET A 516 -10.11 -9.38 -2.39
CA MET A 516 -10.77 -8.74 -3.52
C MET A 516 -11.94 -9.57 -4.07
N CYS A 517 -11.81 -10.90 -4.14
CA CYS A 517 -12.93 -11.78 -4.53
C CYS A 517 -14.08 -11.72 -3.51
N ALA A 518 -13.78 -11.70 -2.21
CA ALA A 518 -14.80 -11.53 -1.19
C ALA A 518 -15.44 -10.13 -1.24
N PHE A 519 -14.66 -9.10 -1.54
CA PHE A 519 -15.18 -7.75 -1.71
C PHE A 519 -16.10 -7.64 -2.92
N GLU A 520 -15.76 -8.25 -4.05
CA GLU A 520 -16.64 -8.30 -5.23
C GLU A 520 -17.97 -8.97 -4.90
N ALA A 521 -17.95 -10.04 -4.10
CA ALA A 521 -19.17 -10.64 -3.58
C ALA A 521 -19.97 -9.69 -2.65
N ILE A 522 -19.30 -8.89 -1.83
CA ILE A 522 -19.94 -7.83 -1.05
C ILE A 522 -20.57 -6.76 -1.96
N GLN A 523 -19.88 -6.36 -3.04
CA GLN A 523 -20.43 -5.41 -4.02
C GLN A 523 -21.72 -5.93 -4.65
N LEU A 524 -21.75 -7.21 -5.03
CA LEU A 524 -22.93 -7.84 -5.61
C LEU A 524 -24.08 -7.97 -4.62
N THR A 525 -23.81 -8.38 -3.38
CA THR A 525 -24.84 -8.49 -2.33
C THR A 525 -25.42 -7.12 -1.91
N THR A 526 -24.61 -6.06 -1.98
CA THR A 526 -24.98 -4.69 -1.62
C THR A 526 -25.53 -3.86 -2.79
N GLN A 527 -25.49 -4.38 -4.02
CA GLN A 527 -25.88 -3.70 -5.27
C GLN A 527 -25.16 -2.37 -5.50
N LEU A 528 -23.88 -2.30 -5.13
CA LEU A 528 -23.04 -1.11 -5.28
C LEU A 528 -22.33 -1.09 -6.64
N SER A 529 -22.12 0.11 -7.17
CA SER A 529 -21.29 0.26 -8.37
C SER A 529 -19.82 0.04 -8.05
N SER A 530 -19.20 -0.93 -8.73
CA SER A 530 -17.77 -1.24 -8.58
C SER A 530 -16.87 -0.02 -8.83
N LYS A 531 -17.25 0.84 -9.79
CA LYS A 531 -16.53 2.07 -10.13
C LYS A 531 -16.47 3.04 -8.94
N SER A 532 -17.59 3.21 -8.23
CA SER A 532 -17.67 4.16 -7.13
C SER A 532 -16.83 3.74 -5.93
N LEU A 533 -16.88 2.45 -5.57
CA LEU A 533 -16.10 1.93 -4.45
C LEU A 533 -14.61 1.97 -4.75
N PHE A 534 -14.22 1.65 -5.97
CA PHE A 534 -12.84 1.78 -6.41
C PHE A 534 -12.35 3.24 -6.27
N LEU A 535 -13.16 4.23 -6.68
CA LEU A 535 -12.83 5.64 -6.49
C LEU A 535 -12.70 6.02 -5.01
N MET A 536 -13.55 5.50 -4.12
CA MET A 536 -13.42 5.75 -2.67
C MET A 536 -12.12 5.18 -2.10
N VAL A 537 -11.78 3.95 -2.49
CA VAL A 537 -10.52 3.29 -2.08
C VAL A 537 -9.31 4.07 -2.60
N LEU A 538 -9.39 4.61 -3.81
CA LEU A 538 -8.36 5.47 -4.39
C LEU A 538 -8.14 6.72 -3.54
N VAL A 539 -9.22 7.43 -3.15
CA VAL A 539 -9.12 8.62 -2.28
C VAL A 539 -8.44 8.31 -0.95
N ILE A 540 -8.83 7.22 -0.27
CA ILE A 540 -8.21 6.82 1.00
C ILE A 540 -6.72 6.52 0.80
N SER A 541 -6.37 5.84 -0.29
CA SER A 541 -4.98 5.49 -0.62
C SER A 541 -4.14 6.73 -0.96
N ASP A 542 -4.71 7.71 -1.65
CA ASP A 542 -4.03 8.96 -2.01
C ASP A 542 -3.74 9.82 -0.76
N ILE A 543 -4.66 9.86 0.20
CA ILE A 543 -4.43 10.53 1.50
C ILE A 543 -3.30 9.85 2.26
N MET A 544 -3.28 8.51 2.28
CA MET A 544 -2.20 7.74 2.90
C MET A 544 -0.86 7.98 2.20
N ALA A 545 -0.83 8.02 0.86
CA ALA A 545 0.37 8.32 0.07
C ALA A 545 0.93 9.71 0.40
N LEU A 546 0.05 10.72 0.48
CA LEU A 546 0.43 12.07 0.87
C LEU A 546 1.03 12.13 2.29
N HIS A 547 0.47 11.36 3.23
CA HIS A 547 1.05 11.26 4.57
C HIS A 547 2.48 10.67 4.50
N PHE A 548 2.69 9.57 3.78
CA PHE A 548 4.01 8.98 3.61
C PHE A 548 5.01 9.90 2.90
N PHE A 549 4.55 10.74 1.95
CA PHE A 549 5.40 11.72 1.28
C PHE A 549 6.09 12.66 2.28
N PHE A 550 5.35 13.14 3.31
CA PHE A 550 5.93 13.99 4.35
C PHE A 550 6.81 13.22 5.35
N LEU A 551 6.64 11.90 5.47
CA LEU A 551 7.44 11.05 6.34
C LEU A 551 8.74 10.52 5.69
N VAL A 552 8.98 10.79 4.40
CA VAL A 552 10.23 10.39 3.72
C VAL A 552 11.42 11.10 4.37
N LYS A 553 12.41 10.30 4.81
CA LYS A 553 13.63 10.77 5.46
C LYS A 553 14.79 10.84 4.47
N ASP A 554 15.52 11.94 4.50
CA ASP A 554 16.74 12.22 3.73
C ASP A 554 18.02 12.14 4.59
N TYR A 555 17.89 11.78 5.87
CA TYR A 555 18.97 11.68 6.85
C TYR A 555 18.85 10.38 7.66
N GLY A 556 19.95 9.98 8.30
CA GLY A 556 20.03 8.78 9.12
C GLY A 556 20.82 7.66 8.44
N SER A 557 20.58 6.41 8.84
CA SER A 557 21.22 5.27 8.22
C SER A 557 20.67 5.04 6.79
N TRP A 558 21.47 4.44 5.92
CA TRP A 558 21.01 4.02 4.59
C TRP A 558 19.77 3.12 4.64
N LEU A 559 19.64 2.33 5.72
CA LEU A 559 18.48 1.49 5.96
C LEU A 559 17.23 2.33 6.27
N ASP A 560 17.34 3.36 7.11
CA ASP A 560 16.22 4.23 7.46
C ASP A 560 15.73 5.04 6.25
N ILE A 561 16.66 5.55 5.45
CA ILE A 561 16.35 6.26 4.21
C ILE A 561 15.65 5.30 3.24
N GLY A 562 16.25 4.12 3.01
CA GLY A 562 15.72 3.11 2.09
C GLY A 562 14.34 2.58 2.49
N THR A 563 14.09 2.36 3.78
CA THR A 563 12.78 1.92 4.30
C THR A 563 11.73 3.02 4.17
N SER A 564 12.05 4.28 4.45
CA SER A 564 11.09 5.39 4.29
C SER A 564 10.65 5.57 2.83
N ILE A 565 11.59 5.45 1.88
CA ILE A 565 11.29 5.51 0.44
C ILE A 565 10.46 4.29 0.02
N SER A 566 10.83 3.10 0.54
CA SER A 566 10.13 1.86 0.24
C SER A 566 8.67 1.90 0.72
N HIS A 567 8.39 2.43 1.91
CA HIS A 567 7.01 2.61 2.40
C HIS A 567 6.17 3.48 1.47
N TYR A 568 6.72 4.62 1.03
CA TYR A 568 6.05 5.51 0.09
C TYR A 568 5.76 4.82 -1.26
N VAL A 569 6.77 4.13 -1.83
CA VAL A 569 6.62 3.41 -3.10
C VAL A 569 5.61 2.25 -2.96
N ILE A 570 5.62 1.51 -1.85
CA ILE A 570 4.66 0.43 -1.61
C ILE A 570 3.24 0.98 -1.67
N VAL A 571 2.92 2.05 -0.94
CA VAL A 571 1.57 2.64 -0.95
C VAL A 571 1.15 3.12 -2.34
N MET A 572 2.07 3.76 -3.08
CA MET A 572 1.79 4.17 -4.45
C MET A 572 1.56 2.97 -5.39
N CYS A 573 2.38 1.93 -5.29
CA CYS A 573 2.22 0.70 -6.07
C CYS A 573 0.95 -0.08 -5.70
N MET A 574 0.51 -0.03 -4.44
CA MET A 574 -0.72 -0.70 -3.99
C MET A 574 -1.95 -0.24 -4.77
N THR A 575 -2.03 1.04 -5.16
CA THR A 575 -3.17 1.53 -5.97
C THR A 575 -3.23 0.88 -7.35
N ILE A 576 -2.07 0.75 -8.02
CA ILE A 576 -1.94 0.08 -9.32
C ILE A 576 -2.24 -1.41 -9.19
N VAL A 577 -1.68 -2.05 -8.16
CA VAL A 577 -1.92 -3.46 -7.85
C VAL A 577 -3.41 -3.69 -7.58
N LEU A 578 -4.11 -2.77 -6.92
CA LEU A 578 -5.55 -2.89 -6.65
C LEU A 578 -6.40 -2.89 -7.93
N VAL A 579 -6.04 -2.08 -8.93
CA VAL A 579 -6.68 -2.12 -10.26
C VAL A 579 -6.50 -3.50 -10.89
N PHE A 580 -5.27 -4.00 -10.90
CA PHE A 580 -4.94 -5.31 -11.46
C PHE A 580 -5.69 -6.44 -10.72
N LEU A 581 -5.68 -6.41 -9.39
CA LEU A 581 -6.37 -7.38 -8.55
C LEU A 581 -7.88 -7.33 -8.73
N ASN A 582 -8.47 -6.16 -8.95
CA ASN A 582 -9.90 -6.04 -9.24
C ASN A 582 -10.25 -6.73 -10.57
N GLY A 583 -9.44 -6.52 -11.61
CA GLY A 583 -9.61 -7.22 -12.89
C GLY A 583 -9.41 -8.73 -12.77
N LEU A 584 -8.44 -9.18 -11.96
CA LEU A 584 -8.21 -10.60 -11.68
C LEU A 584 -9.34 -11.22 -10.86
N ALA A 585 -9.86 -10.52 -9.85
CA ALA A 585 -11.00 -10.96 -9.05
C ALA A 585 -12.23 -11.13 -9.95
N GLN A 586 -12.56 -10.13 -10.78
CA GLN A 586 -13.65 -10.20 -11.76
C GLN A 586 -13.48 -11.39 -12.71
N LEU A 587 -12.26 -11.63 -13.20
CA LEU A 587 -11.97 -12.79 -14.05
C LEU A 587 -12.26 -14.10 -13.30
N LEU A 588 -11.79 -14.21 -12.06
CA LEU A 588 -11.91 -15.39 -11.22
C LEU A 588 -13.32 -15.60 -10.65
N THR A 589 -14.20 -14.61 -10.62
CA THR A 589 -15.56 -14.73 -10.07
C THR A 589 -16.61 -14.87 -11.18
N THR A 590 -16.50 -14.09 -12.26
CA THR A 590 -17.56 -13.97 -13.28
C THR A 590 -17.42 -14.96 -14.44
N LYS A 591 -16.20 -15.32 -14.85
CA LYS A 591 -15.98 -16.21 -16.00
C LYS A 591 -16.04 -17.68 -15.59
N GLU A 592 -16.68 -18.48 -16.42
CA GLU A 592 -16.74 -19.94 -16.24
C GLU A 592 -16.20 -20.61 -17.50
N LEU A 593 -15.18 -21.46 -17.32
CA LEU A 593 -14.69 -22.30 -18.38
C LEU A 593 -15.52 -23.58 -18.41
N ARG A 594 -16.09 -23.91 -19.56
CA ARG A 594 -16.73 -25.21 -19.77
C ARG A 594 -15.72 -26.12 -20.45
N LEU A 595 -15.40 -27.25 -19.81
CA LEU A 595 -14.65 -28.32 -20.46
C LEU A 595 -15.43 -28.77 -21.70
N CYS A 596 -14.73 -28.85 -22.82
CA CYS A 596 -15.31 -29.10 -24.14
C CYS A 596 -16.16 -30.39 -24.12
N GLY A 597 -17.43 -30.28 -24.53
CA GLY A 597 -18.30 -31.45 -24.78
C GLY A 597 -19.66 -31.41 -24.10
N LYS A 598 -20.57 -30.58 -24.62
CA LYS A 598 -21.95 -30.99 -24.96
C LYS A 598 -22.55 -29.90 -25.86
N PRO A 599 -22.99 -30.23 -27.09
CA PRO A 599 -23.73 -29.27 -27.91
C PRO A 599 -24.95 -28.81 -27.12
N LYS A 600 -25.29 -27.52 -27.23
CA LYS A 600 -26.60 -27.02 -26.80
C LYS A 600 -27.65 -27.89 -27.49
N SER A 601 -28.27 -28.82 -26.77
CA SER A 601 -29.47 -29.48 -27.25
C SER A 601 -30.59 -28.45 -27.20
N HIS A 602 -30.68 -27.64 -28.24
CA HIS A 602 -31.97 -27.11 -28.66
C HIS A 602 -32.79 -28.33 -29.08
N LEU A 603 -33.62 -28.82 -28.17
CA LEU A 603 -34.72 -29.70 -28.50
C LEU A 603 -36.00 -28.87 -28.34
N ILE A 604 -36.73 -28.89 -29.46
CA ILE A 604 -37.87 -28.10 -29.93
C ILE A 604 -38.96 -27.92 -28.89
#